data_AF-A0A8S9YSI5-F1
#
_entry.id   AF-A0A8S9YSI5-F1
#
_cell.length_a   1.000
_cell.length_b   1.000
_cell.length_c   1.000
_cell.angle_alpha   90.00
_cell.angle_beta   90.00
_cell.angle_gamma   90.00
#
_symmetry.space_group_name_H-M   'P 1'
#
loop_
_entity.id
_entity.type
_entity.pdbx_description
1 polymer ?
#
loop_
_entity_poly.entity_id
_entity_poly.type
_entity_poly.pdbx_seq_one_letter_code
_entity_poly.pdbx_strand_id
1 'polypeptide(L)'
;MLRGTSYLSLVSRGLHSSRIYLKNTRVAVPRRTRNRSLPLTYEQAKKPHQIGVMKSWNSWNTSNLEGETLYTSEVTLQDELIRMFIKGTFPVAVESEVIIKRQCNCVRIAFLLSSRIQPVEVHFLIGYTEEMLSYILRCMVKLEVQIIASKTDVIFRYI
;
A
#
# COMPACT_ATOMS: atom_id res chain seq x y z
N MET A 1 56.45 9.97 -33.76
CA MET A 1 55.89 9.50 -35.05
C MET A 1 54.59 8.75 -34.77
N LEU A 2 53.44 9.43 -34.85
CA LEU A 2 52.12 8.81 -34.72
C LEU A 2 51.65 8.44 -36.12
N ARG A 3 51.61 7.13 -36.44
CA ARG A 3 50.96 6.63 -37.66
C ARG A 3 49.45 6.69 -37.45
N GLY A 4 48.78 7.52 -38.22
CA GLY A 4 47.32 7.59 -38.27
C GLY A 4 46.74 6.32 -38.86
N THR A 5 45.99 5.57 -38.05
CA THR A 5 45.03 4.58 -38.52
C THR A 5 43.71 5.29 -38.76
N SER A 6 43.37 5.49 -40.03
CA SER A 6 42.07 5.95 -40.47
C SER A 6 41.01 4.89 -40.17
N TYR A 7 40.27 5.04 -39.08
CA TYR A 7 39.07 4.27 -38.82
C TYR A 7 37.94 4.85 -39.66
N LEU A 8 37.53 4.14 -40.72
CA LEU A 8 36.26 4.38 -41.38
C LEU A 8 35.15 4.18 -40.33
N SER A 9 34.56 5.27 -39.87
CA SER A 9 33.36 5.20 -39.02
C SER A 9 32.19 4.71 -39.88
N LEU A 10 32.01 3.39 -39.94
CA LEU A 10 30.75 2.78 -40.34
C LEU A 10 29.68 3.27 -39.37
N VAL A 11 28.97 4.33 -39.73
CA VAL A 11 27.75 4.77 -39.05
C VAL A 11 26.67 3.72 -39.35
N SER A 12 26.67 2.65 -38.56
CA SER A 12 25.57 1.71 -38.53
C SER A 12 24.39 2.40 -37.85
N ARG A 13 23.31 2.62 -38.60
CA ARG A 13 22.00 2.96 -38.01
C ARG A 13 21.44 1.71 -37.35
N GLY A 14 21.90 1.42 -36.14
CA GLY A 14 21.33 0.38 -35.29
C GLY A 14 20.12 0.93 -34.52
N LEU A 15 19.00 0.20 -34.53
CA LEU A 15 17.95 0.42 -33.55
C LEU A 15 18.47 -0.06 -32.19
N HIS A 16 18.71 0.86 -31.26
CA HIS A 16 18.96 0.50 -29.87
C HIS A 16 17.62 0.05 -29.23
N SER A 17 17.28 -1.23 -29.34
CA SER A 17 16.16 -1.79 -28.58
C SER A 17 16.58 -1.95 -27.12
N SER A 18 16.02 -1.15 -26.22
CA SER A 18 16.14 -1.40 -24.78
C SER A 18 15.64 -2.81 -24.45
N ARG A 19 16.25 -3.47 -23.45
CA ARG A 19 15.79 -4.79 -22.95
C ARG A 19 14.27 -4.81 -22.77
N ILE A 20 13.64 -5.92 -23.13
CA ILE A 20 12.21 -6.18 -22.89
C ILE A 20 11.97 -6.07 -21.37
N TYR A 21 11.43 -4.94 -20.93
CA TYR A 21 11.00 -4.78 -19.54
C TYR A 21 9.69 -5.56 -19.39
N LEU A 22 9.79 -6.80 -18.89
CA LEU A 22 8.64 -7.64 -18.60
C LEU A 22 7.87 -7.02 -17.43
N LYS A 23 6.91 -6.15 -17.74
CA LYS A 23 6.00 -5.58 -16.74
C LYS A 23 5.21 -6.73 -16.13
N ASN A 24 5.25 -6.86 -14.82
CA ASN A 24 4.42 -7.81 -14.10
C ASN A 24 2.93 -7.55 -14.44
N THR A 25 2.29 -8.55 -15.03
CA THR A 25 0.87 -8.51 -15.43
C THR A 25 -0.04 -9.30 -14.51
N ARG A 26 0.53 -10.00 -13.50
CA ARG A 26 -0.23 -10.94 -12.66
C ARG A 26 -0.30 -10.51 -11.19
N VAL A 27 0.82 -10.13 -10.58
CA VAL A 27 0.84 -9.80 -9.14
C VAL A 27 0.30 -8.40 -8.93
N ALA A 28 -0.71 -8.27 -8.06
CA ALA A 28 -1.36 -7.00 -7.73
C ALA A 28 -1.77 -6.17 -8.97
N VAL A 29 -2.19 -6.87 -10.03
CA VAL A 29 -2.79 -6.28 -11.23
C VAL A 29 -4.16 -6.93 -11.43
N PRO A 30 -5.27 -6.21 -11.22
CA PRO A 30 -6.60 -6.76 -11.45
C PRO A 30 -6.79 -7.08 -12.93
N ARG A 31 -7.40 -8.24 -13.21
CA ARG A 31 -7.73 -8.63 -14.59
C ARG A 31 -8.93 -7.85 -15.08
N ARG A 32 -8.88 -7.44 -16.35
CA ARG A 32 -9.95 -6.69 -17.00
C ARG A 32 -11.21 -7.54 -17.12
N THR A 33 -12.37 -6.98 -16.79
CA THR A 33 -13.65 -7.66 -17.00
C THR A 33 -14.21 -7.30 -18.38
N ARG A 34 -15.03 -8.19 -18.97
CA ARG A 34 -15.63 -7.95 -20.29
C ARG A 34 -16.53 -6.70 -20.29
N ASN A 35 -17.31 -6.53 -19.22
CA ASN A 35 -18.35 -5.50 -19.12
C ASN A 35 -17.91 -4.28 -18.30
N ARG A 36 -16.63 -4.20 -17.88
CA ARG A 36 -16.15 -3.16 -16.97
C ARG A 36 -17.00 -3.04 -15.70
N SER A 37 -17.36 -4.17 -15.12
CA SER A 37 -18.30 -4.23 -13.99
C SER A 37 -17.62 -4.17 -12.63
N LEU A 38 -16.30 -4.42 -12.56
CA LEU A 38 -15.57 -4.48 -11.28
C LEU A 38 -15.09 -3.07 -10.89
N PRO A 39 -15.58 -2.50 -9.77
CA PRO A 39 -15.05 -1.25 -9.25
C PRO A 39 -13.71 -1.47 -8.57
N LEU A 40 -12.77 -0.55 -8.80
CA LEU A 40 -11.46 -0.53 -8.16
C LEU A 40 -11.25 0.75 -7.36
N THR A 41 -10.63 0.63 -6.20
CA THR A 41 -10.09 1.77 -5.46
C THR A 41 -8.83 2.30 -6.14
N TYR A 42 -8.40 3.51 -5.75
CA TYR A 42 -7.19 4.12 -6.29
C TYR A 42 -5.96 3.19 -6.14
N GLU A 43 -5.74 2.65 -4.94
CA GLU A 43 -4.62 1.76 -4.61
C GLU A 43 -4.61 0.46 -5.42
N GLN A 44 -5.79 -0.13 -5.63
CA GLN A 44 -5.98 -1.34 -6.45
C GLN A 44 -5.77 -1.09 -7.95
N ALA A 45 -6.12 0.10 -8.44
CA ALA A 45 -6.00 0.46 -9.84
C ALA A 45 -4.55 0.69 -10.28
N LYS A 46 -3.66 1.06 -9.36
CA LYS A 46 -2.24 1.33 -9.65
C LYS A 46 -1.39 0.06 -9.54
N LYS A 47 -0.54 -0.16 -10.54
CA LYS A 47 0.32 -1.35 -10.64
C LYS A 47 1.52 -1.26 -9.68
N PRO A 48 2.17 -2.39 -9.33
CA PRO A 48 3.29 -2.39 -8.38
C PRO A 48 4.48 -1.52 -8.78
N HIS A 49 4.85 -1.49 -10.07
CA HIS A 49 5.94 -0.64 -10.57
C HIS A 49 5.62 0.86 -10.56
N GLN A 50 4.43 1.26 -10.09
CA GLN A 50 4.01 2.66 -9.95
C GLN A 50 4.03 3.12 -8.48
N ILE A 51 4.49 2.26 -7.56
CA ILE A 51 4.77 2.65 -6.17
C ILE A 51 5.92 3.67 -6.17
N GLY A 52 5.76 4.74 -5.40
CA GLY A 52 6.68 5.88 -5.35
C GLY A 52 6.47 6.94 -6.43
N VAL A 53 5.57 6.69 -7.40
CA VAL A 53 5.25 7.65 -8.48
C VAL A 53 3.77 8.03 -8.49
N MET A 54 2.89 7.03 -8.60
CA MET A 54 1.43 7.25 -8.60
C MET A 54 0.80 6.85 -7.28
N LYS A 55 1.34 5.84 -6.59
CA LYS A 55 0.86 5.43 -5.27
C LYS A 55 1.98 5.39 -4.26
N SER A 56 1.64 5.53 -2.99
CA SER A 56 2.58 5.57 -1.87
C SER A 56 2.64 4.21 -1.17
N TRP A 57 3.32 4.16 -0.03
CA TRP A 57 3.37 2.99 0.85
C TRP A 57 2.22 2.98 1.86
N ASN A 58 1.71 1.79 2.15
CA ASN A 58 0.63 1.57 3.12
C ASN A 58 1.14 1.43 4.56
N SER A 59 2.44 1.27 4.75
CA SER A 59 3.09 1.33 6.05
C SER A 59 4.28 2.28 5.96
N TRP A 60 4.35 3.20 6.92
CA TRP A 60 5.43 4.16 7.07
C TRP A 60 6.16 3.88 8.38
N ASN A 61 7.43 3.51 8.25
CA ASN A 61 8.33 3.20 9.36
C ASN A 61 9.79 3.48 8.94
N THR A 62 10.72 3.35 9.88
CA THR A 62 12.16 3.57 9.65
C THR A 62 12.93 2.28 9.39
N SER A 63 12.34 1.09 9.57
CA SER A 63 13.08 -0.18 9.59
C SER A 63 13.67 -0.62 8.25
N ASN A 64 13.23 -0.02 7.14
CA ASN A 64 13.74 -0.31 5.81
C ASN A 64 14.72 0.76 5.29
N LEU A 65 15.14 1.69 6.15
CA LEU A 65 16.15 2.68 5.79
C LEU A 65 17.54 2.03 5.70
N GLU A 66 18.40 2.63 4.88
CA GLU A 66 19.79 2.19 4.77
C GLU A 66 20.50 2.35 6.12
N GLY A 67 21.16 1.28 6.57
CA GLY A 67 21.85 1.23 7.87
C GLY A 67 20.98 0.73 9.04
N GLU A 68 19.67 0.61 8.86
CA GLU A 68 18.78 0.00 9.85
C GLU A 68 18.74 -1.52 9.64
N THR A 69 19.24 -2.27 10.62
CA THR A 69 19.26 -3.76 10.58
C THR A 69 18.38 -4.38 11.65
N LEU A 70 17.82 -3.58 12.54
CA LEU A 70 17.08 -4.05 13.70
C LEU A 70 15.58 -4.04 13.40
N TYR A 71 14.88 -5.05 13.92
CA TYR A 71 13.41 -5.09 14.01
C TYR A 71 12.62 -5.07 12.69
N THR A 72 13.26 -5.10 11.51
CA THR A 72 12.55 -5.10 10.22
C THR A 72 11.56 -6.25 10.09
N SER A 73 11.96 -7.46 10.48
CA SER A 73 11.08 -8.64 10.48
C SER A 73 9.92 -8.48 11.46
N GLU A 74 10.20 -8.04 12.68
CA GLU A 74 9.19 -7.86 13.73
C GLU A 74 8.16 -6.79 13.36
N VAL A 75 8.62 -5.63 12.88
CA VAL A 75 7.75 -4.54 12.41
C VAL A 75 6.86 -5.03 11.27
N THR A 76 7.40 -5.81 10.34
CA THR A 76 6.63 -6.38 9.22
C THR A 76 5.55 -7.35 9.72
N LEU A 77 5.89 -8.23 10.67
CA LEU A 77 4.93 -9.17 11.28
C LEU A 77 3.85 -8.44 12.08
N GLN A 78 4.22 -7.40 12.82
CA GLN A 78 3.28 -6.58 13.56
C GLN A 78 2.34 -5.82 12.61
N ASP A 79 2.85 -5.28 11.50
CA ASP A 79 2.02 -4.59 10.51
C ASP A 79 1.00 -5.54 9.86
N GLU A 80 1.38 -6.79 9.58
CA GLU A 80 0.43 -7.80 9.07
C GLU A 80 -0.59 -8.22 10.15
N LEU A 81 -0.14 -8.41 11.40
CA LEU A 81 -1.04 -8.67 12.54
C LEU A 81 -2.07 -7.56 12.69
N ILE A 82 -1.66 -6.28 12.62
CA ILE A 82 -2.57 -5.14 12.67
C ILE A 82 -3.57 -5.21 11.52
N ARG A 83 -3.13 -5.48 10.29
CA ARG A 83 -4.03 -5.58 9.13
C ARG A 83 -5.05 -6.69 9.29
N MET A 84 -4.63 -7.85 9.78
CA MET A 84 -5.52 -8.98 10.06
C MET A 84 -6.50 -8.66 11.18
N PHE A 85 -6.01 -8.04 12.27
CA PHE A 85 -6.83 -7.64 13.41
C PHE A 85 -7.91 -6.65 12.99
N ILE A 86 -7.56 -5.57 12.27
CA ILE A 86 -8.53 -4.57 11.81
C ILE A 86 -9.58 -5.20 10.89
N LYS A 87 -9.17 -6.06 9.94
CA LYS A 87 -10.11 -6.76 9.06
C LYS A 87 -11.03 -7.74 9.80
N GLY A 88 -10.56 -8.35 10.88
CA GLY A 88 -11.35 -9.25 11.73
C GLY A 88 -12.33 -8.50 12.63
N THR A 89 -11.88 -7.40 13.24
CA THR A 89 -12.66 -6.60 14.20
C THR A 89 -13.74 -5.76 13.51
N PHE A 90 -13.48 -5.29 12.29
CA PHE A 90 -14.43 -4.49 11.50
C PHE A 90 -14.88 -5.26 10.24
N PRO A 91 -15.68 -6.34 10.40
CA PRO A 91 -16.06 -7.18 9.28
C PRO A 91 -16.93 -6.40 8.27
N VAL A 92 -16.53 -6.42 7.00
CA VAL A 92 -17.29 -5.86 5.85
C VAL A 92 -17.48 -4.33 5.86
N ALA A 93 -16.96 -3.63 6.87
CA ALA A 93 -17.07 -2.17 6.98
C ALA A 93 -15.81 -1.41 6.53
N VAL A 94 -14.65 -2.08 6.46
CA VAL A 94 -13.42 -1.45 5.98
C VAL A 94 -13.45 -1.40 4.45
N GLU A 95 -13.56 -0.18 3.89
CA GLU A 95 -13.70 0.02 2.44
C GLU A 95 -12.35 0.31 1.74
N SER A 96 -11.30 0.67 2.49
CA SER A 96 -9.96 0.98 1.96
C SER A 96 -8.87 0.03 2.48
N GLU A 97 -7.66 0.08 1.90
CA GLU A 97 -6.50 -0.47 2.58
C GLU A 97 -6.25 0.26 3.92
N VAL A 98 -5.72 -0.48 4.89
CA VAL A 98 -5.29 0.07 6.18
C VAL A 98 -3.94 0.76 6.02
N ILE A 99 -3.82 2.00 6.46
CA ILE A 99 -2.58 2.78 6.45
C ILE A 99 -2.00 2.80 7.85
N ILE A 100 -0.75 2.39 7.99
CA ILE A 100 -0.05 2.32 9.27
C ILE A 100 1.07 3.36 9.27
N LYS A 101 1.10 4.23 10.28
CA LYS A 101 2.14 5.24 10.46
C LYS A 101 2.80 5.01 11.81
N ARG A 102 4.10 4.70 11.82
CA ARG A 102 4.87 4.54 13.05
C ARG A 102 5.67 5.80 13.30
N GLN A 103 5.45 6.42 14.46
CA GLN A 103 6.13 7.64 14.89
C GLN A 103 6.58 7.43 16.33
N CYS A 104 7.89 7.31 16.55
CA CYS A 104 8.44 6.95 17.86
C CYS A 104 7.74 5.69 18.42
N ASN A 105 7.37 5.69 19.71
CA ASN A 105 6.62 4.59 20.35
C ASN A 105 5.09 4.66 20.11
N CYS A 106 4.64 5.36 19.07
CA CYS A 106 3.22 5.49 18.71
C CYS A 106 2.97 4.85 17.34
N VAL A 107 1.95 4.00 17.29
CA VAL A 107 1.42 3.45 16.04
C VAL A 107 0.07 4.10 15.74
N ARG A 108 -0.01 4.86 14.66
CA ARG A 108 -1.25 5.48 14.17
C ARG A 108 -1.79 4.66 13.02
N ILE A 109 -3.01 4.17 13.16
CA ILE A 109 -3.66 3.28 12.19
C ILE A 109 -4.82 4.06 11.57
N ALA A 110 -4.79 4.27 10.27
CA ALA A 110 -5.82 5.00 9.54
C ALA A 110 -6.52 4.11 8.52
N PHE A 111 -7.85 4.19 8.44
CA PHE A 111 -8.62 3.51 7.40
C PHE A 111 -10.01 4.16 7.22
N LEU A 112 -10.63 3.84 6.09
CA LEU A 112 -11.97 4.30 5.74
C LEU A 112 -13.01 3.26 6.16
N LEU A 113 -14.00 3.71 6.94
CA LEU A 113 -15.08 2.88 7.46
C LEU A 113 -16.41 3.24 6.77
N SER A 114 -17.22 2.23 6.46
CA SER A 114 -18.56 2.40 5.93
C SER A 114 -19.53 2.92 7.00
N SER A 115 -20.41 3.84 6.62
CA SER A 115 -21.52 4.39 7.44
C SER A 115 -22.58 3.37 7.89
N ARG A 116 -22.44 2.08 7.52
CA ARG A 116 -23.40 1.01 7.82
C ARG A 116 -23.43 0.61 9.31
N ILE A 117 -22.37 0.88 10.07
CA ILE A 117 -22.27 0.54 11.49
C ILE A 117 -22.83 1.69 12.34
N GLN A 118 -23.51 1.37 13.44
CA GLN A 118 -24.02 2.39 14.35
C GLN A 118 -22.85 3.15 15.03
N PRO A 119 -22.94 4.48 15.21
CA PRO A 119 -21.86 5.26 15.81
C PRO A 119 -21.41 4.74 17.18
N VAL A 120 -22.34 4.28 18.02
CA VAL A 120 -22.00 3.76 19.36
C VAL A 120 -21.10 2.52 19.29
N GLU A 121 -21.43 1.59 18.40
CA GLU A 121 -20.62 0.39 18.16
C GLU A 121 -19.24 0.74 17.60
N VAL A 122 -19.17 1.73 16.71
CA VAL A 122 -17.88 2.21 16.17
C VAL A 122 -16.99 2.76 17.28
N HIS A 123 -17.51 3.60 18.17
CA HIS A 123 -16.72 4.13 19.29
C HIS A 123 -16.26 3.03 20.25
N PHE A 124 -17.11 2.04 20.51
CA PHE A 124 -16.74 0.87 21.29
C PHE A 124 -15.61 0.07 20.63
N LEU A 125 -15.74 -0.25 19.34
CA LEU A 125 -14.72 -1.02 18.60
C LEU A 125 -13.40 -0.26 18.47
N ILE A 126 -13.45 1.07 18.35
CA ILE A 126 -12.25 1.92 18.38
C ILE A 126 -11.53 1.76 19.72
N GLY A 127 -12.22 1.98 20.84
CA GLY A 127 -11.61 1.85 22.17
C GLY A 127 -11.10 0.43 22.45
N TYR A 128 -11.88 -0.59 22.08
CA TYR A 128 -11.47 -2.00 22.16
C TYR A 128 -10.18 -2.27 21.39
N THR A 129 -10.07 -1.77 20.17
CA THR A 129 -8.91 -2.00 19.30
C THR A 129 -7.68 -1.25 19.80
N GLU A 130 -7.83 0.01 20.23
CA GLU A 130 -6.72 0.80 20.78
C GLU A 130 -6.14 0.13 22.02
N GLU A 131 -6.99 -0.30 22.97
CA GLU A 131 -6.54 -0.98 24.19
C GLU A 131 -5.91 -2.34 23.87
N MET A 132 -6.59 -3.21 23.12
CA MET A 132 -6.07 -4.55 22.81
C MET A 132 -4.74 -4.51 22.06
N LEU A 133 -4.60 -3.67 21.04
CA LEU A 133 -3.34 -3.55 20.29
C LEU A 133 -2.26 -2.89 21.14
N SER A 134 -2.61 -1.96 22.02
CA SER A 134 -1.66 -1.37 22.99
C SER A 134 -1.07 -2.44 23.92
N TYR A 135 -1.90 -3.35 24.44
CA TYR A 135 -1.43 -4.47 25.27
C TYR A 135 -0.56 -5.47 24.50
N ILE A 136 -0.94 -5.82 23.27
CA ILE A 136 -0.23 -6.82 22.45
C ILE A 136 1.14 -6.26 22.00
N LEU A 137 1.16 -5.04 21.47
CA LEU A 137 2.35 -4.44 20.86
C LEU A 137 3.23 -3.70 21.88
N ARG A 138 2.74 -3.50 23.11
CA ARG A 138 3.42 -2.75 24.18
C ARG A 138 3.77 -1.31 23.78
N CYS A 139 2.96 -0.71 22.92
CA CYS A 139 3.15 0.65 22.41
C CYS A 139 1.83 1.40 22.39
N MET A 140 1.87 2.73 22.36
CA MET A 140 0.65 3.53 22.23
C MET A 140 0.05 3.35 20.83
N VAL A 141 -1.22 2.93 20.76
CA VAL A 141 -1.94 2.79 19.50
C VAL A 141 -3.04 3.83 19.42
N LYS A 142 -3.15 4.51 18.27
CA LYS A 142 -4.20 5.48 17.99
C LYS A 142 -4.88 5.16 16.66
N LEU A 143 -6.20 5.16 16.67
CA LEU A 143 -7.02 4.93 15.49
C LEU A 143 -7.51 6.23 14.86
N GLU A 144 -7.28 6.36 13.55
CA GLU A 144 -7.75 7.45 12.70
C GLU A 144 -8.80 6.92 11.74
N VAL A 145 -10.03 6.81 12.23
CA VAL A 145 -11.15 6.28 11.44
C VAL A 145 -11.86 7.43 10.74
N GLN A 146 -12.01 7.33 9.42
CA GLN A 146 -12.83 8.25 8.64
C GLN A 146 -14.04 7.51 8.07
N ILE A 147 -15.24 8.05 8.33
CA ILE A 147 -16.49 7.45 7.88
C ILE A 147 -16.82 7.93 6.46
N ILE A 148 -17.26 6.99 5.62
CA ILE A 148 -17.71 7.24 4.25
C ILE A 148 -19.18 6.85 4.12
N ALA A 149 -19.97 7.72 3.47
CA ALA A 149 -21.39 7.52 3.27
C ALA A 149 -21.69 6.34 2.33
N SER A 150 -20.99 6.25 1.20
CA SER A 150 -21.19 5.20 0.21
C SER A 150 -19.88 4.61 -0.29
N LYS A 151 -19.89 3.31 -0.60
CA LYS A 151 -18.76 2.63 -1.25
C LYS A 151 -18.41 3.27 -2.60
N THR A 152 -19.38 3.92 -3.26
CA THR A 152 -19.18 4.63 -4.53
C THR A 152 -18.13 5.72 -4.44
N ASP A 153 -17.97 6.33 -3.27
CA ASP A 153 -17.10 7.50 -3.08
C ASP A 153 -15.61 7.11 -3.10
N VAL A 154 -15.30 5.83 -2.88
CA VAL A 154 -13.93 5.28 -2.92
C VAL A 154 -13.57 4.74 -4.30
N ILE A 155 -14.56 4.60 -5.20
CA ILE A 155 -14.35 4.01 -6.52
C ILE A 155 -13.60 5.01 -7.40
N PHE A 156 -12.40 4.62 -7.83
CA PHE A 156 -11.60 5.42 -8.76
C PHE A 156 -11.91 5.08 -10.22
N ARG A 157 -12.06 3.79 -10.53
CA ARG A 157 -12.25 3.32 -11.90
C ARG A 157 -12.91 1.95 -11.95
N TYR A 158 -13.69 1.72 -13.00
CA TYR A 158 -14.19 0.38 -13.37
C TYR A 158 -13.28 -0.31 -14.40
N ILE A 159 -13.02 -1.61 -14.20
CA ILE A 159 -12.13 -2.42 -15.06
C ILE A 159 -12.83 -3.60 -15.71
#